data_AF-A0A3S2VD84-F1
#
_entry.id   AF-A0A3S2VD84-F1
#
_cell.length_a   1.000
_cell.length_b   1.000
_cell.length_c   1.000
_cell.angle_alpha   90.00
_cell.angle_beta   90.00
_cell.angle_gamma   90.00
#
_symmetry.space_group_name_H-M   'P 1'
#
loop_
_entity.id
_entity.type
_entity.pdbx_description
1 polymer ?
#
loop_
_entity_poly.entity_id
_entity_poly.type
_entity_poly.pdbx_seq_one_letter_code
_entity_poly.pdbx_strand_id
1 'polypeptide(L)'
;MSVRRSGARRDTVDKSEFAVGEQGGLTLFVAPGSVRTEILRTVPAAGPIAFADIESVPVALVATPPDVIVSPAMSDRFDCIDLARMLHKAGYRGAYRVPAGALPRPEMVEAEVAAAFPGLDFAVISDRPVHRYLH
;
A
#
# COMPACT_ATOMS: atom_id res chain seq x y z
N MET A 1 18.13 -32.23 28.16
CA MET A 1 16.90 -31.70 28.79
C MET A 1 16.90 -30.19 28.60
N SER A 2 16.02 -29.69 27.74
CA SER A 2 15.91 -28.28 27.33
C SER A 2 15.39 -27.40 28.46
N VAL A 3 15.97 -26.20 28.63
CA VAL A 3 15.20 -25.00 29.01
C VAL A 3 15.76 -23.83 28.19
N ARG A 4 14.99 -23.39 27.21
CA ARG A 4 15.32 -22.29 26.29
C ARG A 4 15.15 -20.96 27.01
N ARG A 5 16.17 -20.09 26.89
CA ARG A 5 16.12 -18.68 27.28
C ARG A 5 15.17 -17.94 26.34
N SER A 6 14.07 -17.43 26.90
CA SER A 6 13.18 -16.49 26.21
C SER A 6 13.82 -15.10 26.28
N GLY A 7 14.54 -14.73 25.22
CA GLY A 7 14.98 -13.37 24.98
C GLY A 7 14.12 -12.79 23.87
N ALA A 8 13.07 -12.05 24.23
CA ALA A 8 12.32 -11.21 23.30
C ALA A 8 13.25 -10.10 22.81
N ARG A 9 13.92 -10.34 21.68
CA ARG A 9 14.84 -9.39 21.04
C ARG A 9 14.03 -8.64 19.99
N ARG A 10 13.87 -7.33 20.20
CA ARG A 10 13.20 -6.41 19.28
C ARG A 10 14.03 -6.36 18.00
N ASP A 11 13.52 -6.98 16.94
CA ASP A 11 14.05 -6.80 15.59
C ASP A 11 13.64 -5.42 15.07
N THR A 12 14.61 -4.51 15.09
CA THR A 12 14.52 -3.19 14.48
C THR A 12 14.53 -3.38 12.96
N VAL A 13 13.37 -3.19 12.34
CA VAL A 13 13.18 -3.22 10.88
C VAL A 13 13.98 -2.08 10.24
N ASP A 14 14.76 -2.41 9.22
CA ASP A 14 15.50 -1.46 8.40
C ASP A 14 14.51 -0.69 7.51
N LYS A 15 14.36 0.62 7.79
CA LYS A 15 13.39 1.51 7.14
C LYS A 15 13.66 1.74 5.63
N SER A 16 14.80 1.29 5.13
CA SER A 16 15.33 1.70 3.82
C SER A 16 14.66 1.00 2.62
N GLU A 17 13.97 -0.13 2.84
CA GLU A 17 13.35 -0.91 1.76
C GLU A 17 11.88 -0.52 1.49
N PHE A 18 11.29 0.27 2.39
CA PHE A 18 9.95 0.86 2.25
C PHE A 18 10.08 2.38 2.25
N ALA A 19 10.67 2.93 1.18
CA ALA A 19 10.72 4.37 0.97
C ALA A 19 9.34 4.92 0.55
N VAL A 20 8.36 4.82 1.46
CA VAL A 20 7.27 5.80 1.52
C VAL A 20 7.98 7.09 1.89
N GLY A 21 8.09 8.03 0.94
CA GLY A 21 8.99 9.19 1.02
C GLY A 21 9.08 9.78 2.44
N GLU A 22 10.31 9.95 2.94
CA GLU A 22 10.66 10.31 4.32
C GLU A 22 10.21 11.71 4.78
N GLN A 23 9.18 12.28 4.16
CA GLN A 23 8.52 13.52 4.57
C GLN A 23 7.05 13.25 4.87
N GLY A 24 6.77 12.84 6.11
CA GLY A 24 5.49 12.80 6.86
C GLY A 24 4.16 13.14 6.18
N GLY A 25 3.88 12.59 5.00
CA GLY A 25 2.66 12.79 4.23
C GLY A 25 1.48 11.96 4.73
N LEU A 26 0.26 12.38 4.37
CA LEU A 26 -0.95 11.62 4.71
C LEU A 26 -1.01 10.35 3.86
N THR A 27 -1.05 9.19 4.53
CA THR A 27 -1.31 7.91 3.87
C THR A 27 -2.80 7.55 4.00
N LEU A 28 -3.49 7.42 2.87
CA LEU A 28 -4.88 7.02 2.82
C LEU A 28 -5.01 5.54 2.43
N PHE A 29 -5.55 4.74 3.33
CA PHE A 29 -5.92 3.35 3.02
C PHE A 29 -7.35 3.28 2.50
N VAL A 30 -7.50 2.78 1.29
CA VAL A 30 -8.79 2.53 0.65
C VAL A 30 -9.09 1.05 0.78
N ALA A 31 -9.94 0.70 1.74
CA ALA A 31 -10.34 -0.68 1.99
C ALA A 31 -11.64 -0.71 2.80
N PRO A 32 -12.52 -1.71 2.56
CA PRO A 32 -13.66 -1.93 3.44
C PRO A 32 -13.16 -2.19 4.87
N GLY A 33 -13.93 -1.76 5.88
CA GLY A 33 -13.54 -1.81 7.29
C GLY A 33 -13.02 -3.17 7.79
N SER A 34 -13.43 -4.27 7.15
CA SER A 34 -13.01 -5.65 7.43
C SER A 34 -11.51 -5.92 7.20
N VAL A 35 -10.83 -5.18 6.32
CA VAL A 35 -9.43 -5.44 5.89
C VAL A 35 -8.45 -4.45 6.57
N ARG A 36 -8.96 -3.54 7.40
CA ARG A 36 -8.22 -2.43 8.02
C ARG A 36 -6.99 -2.87 8.83
N THR A 37 -7.06 -4.00 9.51
CA THR A 37 -5.99 -4.49 10.39
C THR A 37 -4.83 -5.13 9.64
N GLU A 38 -5.09 -5.69 8.46
CA GLU A 38 -4.08 -6.43 7.69
C GLU A 38 -3.15 -5.46 6.96
N ILE A 39 -3.71 -4.43 6.33
CA ILE A 39 -2.91 -3.49 5.54
C ILE A 39 -2.00 -2.62 6.43
N LEU A 40 -2.45 -2.30 7.65
CA LEU A 40 -1.65 -1.59 8.65
C LEU A 40 -0.38 -2.34 9.08
N ARG A 41 -0.33 -3.67 8.90
CA ARG A 41 0.86 -4.47 9.24
C ARG A 41 1.89 -4.46 8.11
N THR A 42 1.45 -4.28 6.88
CA THR A 42 2.28 -4.40 5.68
C THR A 42 2.90 -3.06 5.27
N VAL A 43 2.30 -1.92 5.65
CA VAL A 43 2.79 -0.59 5.26
C VAL A 43 3.23 0.21 6.48
N PRO A 44 4.55 0.40 6.71
CA PRO A 44 5.02 1.31 7.74
C PRO A 44 4.71 2.76 7.30
N ALA A 45 3.66 3.36 7.86
CA ALA A 45 3.37 4.76 7.61
C ALA A 45 4.38 5.64 8.36
N ALA A 46 5.07 6.52 7.63
CA ALA A 46 5.97 7.52 8.19
C ALA A 46 5.24 8.78 8.69
N GLY A 47 3.90 8.82 8.64
CA GLY A 47 3.06 9.99 8.89
C GLY A 47 1.61 9.63 9.28
N PRO A 48 0.68 10.61 9.27
CA PRO A 48 -0.71 10.38 9.63
C PRO A 48 -1.38 9.39 8.67
N ILE A 49 -2.30 8.59 9.23
CA ILE A 49 -3.03 7.55 8.51
C ILE A 49 -4.53 7.86 8.51
N ALA A 50 -5.17 7.75 7.35
CA ALA A 50 -6.62 7.78 7.21
C ALA A 50 -7.15 6.52 6.52
N PHE A 51 -8.44 6.25 6.71
CA PHE A 51 -9.15 5.16 6.06
C PHE A 51 -10.39 5.69 5.35
N ALA A 52 -10.64 5.21 4.14
CA ALA A 52 -11.85 5.53 3.39
C ALA A 52 -12.37 4.30 2.63
N ASP A 53 -13.67 4.24 2.43
CA ASP A 53 -14.27 3.40 1.40
C ASP A 53 -14.10 4.05 0.03
N ILE A 54 -14.14 3.25 -1.05
CA ILE A 54 -13.89 3.73 -2.42
C ILE A 54 -14.81 4.90 -2.81
N GLU A 55 -16.06 4.89 -2.34
CA GLU A 55 -17.07 5.91 -2.62
C GLU A 55 -16.73 7.25 -1.96
N SER A 56 -15.94 7.24 -0.88
CA SER A 56 -15.53 8.44 -0.15
C SER A 56 -14.20 9.03 -0.66
N VAL A 57 -13.47 8.29 -1.50
CA VAL A 57 -12.16 8.72 -2.03
C VAL A 57 -12.23 10.09 -2.71
N PRO A 58 -13.20 10.40 -3.60
CA PRO A 58 -13.24 11.70 -4.26
C PRO A 58 -13.35 12.87 -3.27
N VAL A 59 -14.14 12.69 -2.21
CA VAL A 59 -14.29 13.70 -1.14
C VAL A 59 -13.01 13.84 -0.34
N ALA A 60 -12.37 12.71 0.00
CA ALA A 60 -11.11 12.70 0.74
C ALA A 60 -9.98 13.42 -0.01
N LEU A 61 -9.86 13.18 -1.33
CA LEU A 61 -8.86 13.84 -2.18
C LEU A 61 -8.97 15.37 -2.17
N VAL A 62 -10.19 15.91 -2.12
CA VAL A 62 -10.43 17.36 -2.12
C VAL A 62 -10.25 17.96 -0.72
N ALA A 63 -10.72 17.27 0.32
CA ALA A 63 -10.67 17.77 1.68
C ALA A 63 -9.24 17.76 2.24
N THR A 64 -8.48 16.70 1.98
CA THR A 64 -7.08 16.56 2.42
C THR A 64 -6.35 15.61 1.46
N PRO A 65 -5.66 16.14 0.43
CA PRO A 65 -5.05 15.30 -0.59
C PRO A 65 -3.94 14.44 0.04
N PRO A 66 -4.06 13.10 -0.03
CA PRO A 66 -3.04 12.20 0.50
C PRO A 66 -1.83 12.14 -0.42
N ASP A 67 -0.63 12.07 0.15
CA ASP A 67 0.61 11.85 -0.61
C ASP A 67 0.68 10.42 -1.12
N VAL A 68 0.08 9.48 -0.38
CA VAL A 68 0.11 8.06 -0.69
C VAL A 68 -1.27 7.45 -0.49
N ILE A 69 -1.74 6.72 -1.48
CA ILE A 69 -2.94 5.90 -1.42
C ILE A 69 -2.53 4.44 -1.47
N VAL A 70 -3.09 3.65 -0.57
CA VAL A 70 -2.87 2.19 -0.52
C VAL A 70 -4.21 1.47 -0.58
N SER A 71 -4.35 0.47 -1.43
CA SER A 71 -5.55 -0.36 -1.52
C SER A 71 -5.20 -1.83 -1.80
N PRO A 72 -6.07 -2.79 -1.47
CA PRO A 72 -5.88 -4.17 -1.91
C PRO A 72 -5.99 -4.27 -3.44
N ALA A 73 -5.28 -5.23 -4.03
CA ALA A 73 -5.37 -5.49 -5.47
C ALA A 73 -6.79 -5.80 -5.92
N MET A 74 -7.53 -6.52 -5.07
CA MET A 74 -8.92 -6.90 -5.29
C MET A 74 -9.65 -6.91 -3.94
N SER A 75 -10.89 -6.44 -3.94
CA SER A 75 -11.81 -6.51 -2.80
C SER A 75 -13.19 -6.95 -3.28
N ASP A 76 -14.12 -7.22 -2.37
CA ASP A 76 -15.50 -7.57 -2.72
C ASP A 76 -16.26 -6.46 -3.47
N ARG A 77 -15.77 -5.21 -3.42
CA ARG A 77 -16.48 -4.04 -3.98
C ARG A 77 -15.75 -3.37 -5.15
N PHE A 78 -14.43 -3.48 -5.21
CA PHE A 78 -13.62 -2.83 -6.23
C PHE A 78 -12.29 -3.56 -6.43
N ASP A 79 -11.70 -3.36 -7.60
CA ASP A 79 -10.33 -3.75 -7.88
C ASP A 79 -9.40 -2.53 -8.01
N CYS A 80 -8.10 -2.79 -7.99
CA CYS A 80 -7.10 -1.74 -8.07
C CYS A 80 -7.17 -0.91 -9.36
N ILE A 81 -7.71 -1.45 -10.47
CA ILE A 81 -7.87 -0.79 -11.76
C ILE A 81 -9.02 0.23 -11.71
N ASP A 82 -10.13 -0.12 -11.05
CA ASP A 82 -11.25 0.80 -10.82
C ASP A 82 -10.81 2.01 -9.99
N LEU A 83 -10.04 1.77 -8.93
CA LEU A 83 -9.46 2.85 -8.14
C LEU A 83 -8.43 3.65 -8.95
N ALA A 84 -7.54 3.01 -9.72
CA ALA A 84 -6.58 3.69 -10.59
C ALA A 84 -7.29 4.64 -11.57
N ARG A 85 -8.37 4.17 -12.20
CA ARG A 85 -9.20 4.97 -13.10
C ARG A 85 -9.79 6.19 -12.40
N MET A 86 -10.29 6.02 -11.17
CA MET A 86 -10.83 7.11 -10.37
C MET A 86 -9.75 8.16 -10.04
N LEU A 87 -8.59 7.71 -9.55
CA LEU A 87 -7.47 8.58 -9.21
C LEU A 87 -6.95 9.37 -10.43
N HIS A 88 -6.79 8.68 -11.56
CA HIS A 88 -6.37 9.30 -12.80
C HIS A 88 -7.37 10.36 -13.29
N LYS A 89 -8.68 10.06 -13.28
CA LYS A 89 -9.74 11.03 -13.63
C LYS A 89 -9.78 12.23 -12.68
N ALA A 90 -9.49 12.01 -11.40
CA ALA A 90 -9.40 13.06 -10.39
C ALA A 90 -8.12 13.91 -10.51
N GLY A 91 -7.19 13.54 -11.40
CA GLY A 91 -5.91 14.23 -11.55
C GLY A 91 -4.98 14.04 -10.35
N TYR A 92 -5.14 12.94 -9.60
CA TYR A 92 -4.27 12.60 -8.48
C TYR A 92 -2.80 12.53 -8.94
N ARG A 93 -1.90 13.02 -8.08
CA ARG A 93 -0.46 13.11 -8.36
C ARG A 93 0.42 12.47 -7.29
N GLY A 94 -0.20 11.94 -6.23
CA GLY A 94 0.53 11.18 -5.22
C GLY A 94 0.75 9.73 -5.65
N ALA A 95 1.41 8.98 -4.78
CA ALA A 95 1.76 7.58 -5.00
C ALA A 95 0.55 6.67 -4.75
N TYR A 96 0.20 5.84 -5.71
CA TYR A 96 -0.76 4.75 -5.52
C TYR A 96 -0.01 3.42 -5.40
N ARG A 97 -0.22 2.71 -4.29
CA ARG A 97 0.47 1.46 -3.98
C ARG A 97 -0.51 0.33 -3.68
N VAL A 98 -0.18 -0.85 -4.16
CA VAL A 98 -1.00 -2.06 -3.96
C VAL A 98 -0.12 -3.15 -3.37
N PRO A 99 -0.42 -3.72 -2.19
CA PRO A 99 0.32 -4.85 -1.69
C PRO A 99 0.10 -6.07 -2.58
N ALA A 100 1.20 -6.70 -2.98
CA ALA A 100 1.24 -7.82 -3.91
C ALA A 100 0.42 -9.01 -3.38
N GLY A 101 0.38 -9.23 -2.06
CA GLY A 101 -0.43 -10.25 -1.39
C GLY A 101 -0.53 -11.56 -2.18
N ALA A 102 -1.70 -11.78 -2.80
CA ALA A 102 -2.04 -12.98 -3.57
C ALA A 102 -1.99 -12.81 -5.11
N LEU A 103 -1.49 -11.69 -5.63
CA LEU A 103 -1.37 -11.47 -7.08
C LEU A 103 -0.36 -12.45 -7.68
N PRO A 104 -0.75 -13.30 -8.65
CA PRO A 104 0.14 -14.30 -9.22
C PRO A 104 1.25 -13.70 -10.09
N ARG A 105 1.04 -12.50 -10.65
CA ARG A 105 1.96 -11.79 -11.56
C ARG A 105 1.81 -10.26 -11.41
N PRO A 106 2.39 -9.67 -10.36
CA PRO A 106 2.25 -8.25 -10.08
C PRO A 106 2.74 -7.35 -11.23
N GLU A 107 3.77 -7.78 -11.96
CA GLU A 107 4.32 -7.04 -13.10
C GLU A 107 3.32 -6.85 -14.26
N MET A 108 2.37 -7.78 -14.44
CA MET A 108 1.33 -7.62 -15.47
C MET A 108 0.35 -6.50 -15.08
N VAL A 109 -0.02 -6.43 -13.81
CA VAL A 109 -0.92 -5.38 -13.30
C VAL A 109 -0.27 -4.01 -13.42
N GLU A 110 1.02 -3.89 -13.08
CA GLU A 110 1.77 -2.65 -13.25
C GLU A 110 1.81 -2.20 -14.72
N ALA A 111 2.10 -3.12 -15.63
CA ALA A 111 2.13 -2.81 -17.07
C ALA A 111 0.75 -2.36 -17.60
N GLU A 112 -0.33 -3.01 -17.17
CA GLU A 112 -1.69 -2.63 -17.54
C GLU A 112 -2.06 -1.23 -17.00
N VAL A 113 -1.76 -0.95 -15.74
CA VAL A 113 -2.03 0.37 -15.13
C VAL A 113 -1.21 1.46 -15.79
N ALA A 114 0.08 1.22 -16.04
CA ALA A 114 0.96 2.18 -16.70
C ALA A 114 0.49 2.49 -18.13
N ALA A 115 0.00 1.48 -18.87
CA ALA A 115 -0.53 1.66 -20.22
C ALA A 115 -1.89 2.37 -20.23
N ALA A 116 -2.78 2.04 -19.28
CA ALA A 116 -4.14 2.57 -19.24
C ALA A 116 -4.25 3.97 -18.62
N PHE A 117 -3.36 4.31 -17.68
CA PHE A 117 -3.42 5.54 -16.87
C PHE A 117 -2.06 6.25 -16.82
N PRO A 118 -1.57 6.78 -17.96
CA PRO A 118 -0.27 7.43 -18.01
C PRO A 118 -0.20 8.62 -17.06
N GLY A 119 0.85 8.67 -16.23
CA GLY A 119 1.06 9.74 -15.25
C GLY A 119 0.49 9.48 -13.86
N LEU A 120 -0.17 8.34 -13.65
CA LEU A 120 -0.44 7.83 -12.30
C LEU A 120 0.82 7.12 -11.77
N ASP A 121 1.34 7.56 -10.63
CA ASP A 121 2.45 6.88 -9.95
C ASP A 121 1.92 5.61 -9.29
N PHE A 122 1.97 4.47 -9.99
CA PHE A 122 1.48 3.18 -9.53
C PHE A 122 2.62 2.19 -9.31
N ALA A 123 2.59 1.45 -8.20
CA ALA A 123 3.49 0.31 -7.98
C ALA A 123 2.85 -0.75 -7.09
N VAL A 124 3.19 -2.01 -7.36
CA VAL A 124 2.83 -3.15 -6.52
C VAL A 124 3.97 -3.43 -5.54
N ILE A 125 3.67 -3.44 -4.24
CA ILE A 125 4.65 -3.60 -3.16
C ILE A 125 4.64 -5.04 -2.64
N SER A 126 5.79 -5.71 -2.59
CA SER A 126 5.87 -7.10 -2.13
C SER A 126 5.72 -7.20 -0.60
N ASP A 127 4.92 -8.18 -0.14
CA ASP A 127 4.77 -8.52 1.29
C ASP A 127 5.91 -9.43 1.81
N ARG A 128 6.76 -9.97 0.92
CA ARG A 128 7.83 -10.86 1.35
C ARG A 128 8.93 -10.09 2.10
N PRO A 129 9.26 -10.48 3.35
CA PRO A 129 10.55 -10.10 3.90
C PRO A 129 11.62 -10.72 3.01
N VAL A 130 12.54 -9.92 2.50
CA VAL A 130 13.74 -10.40 1.81
C VAL A 130 14.60 -11.16 2.81
N HIS A 131 14.31 -12.45 3.02
CA HIS A 131 15.23 -13.34 3.72
C HIS A 131 16.45 -13.53 2.81
N ARG A 132 17.42 -12.63 2.94
CA ARG A 132 18.72 -12.79 2.29
C ARG A 132 19.40 -14.00 2.95
N TYR A 133 19.34 -15.14 2.27
CA TYR A 133 20.14 -16.30 2.61
C TYR A 133 21.62 -15.89 2.52
N LEU A 134 22.26 -15.70 3.67
CA LEU A 134 23.72 -15.69 3.76
C LEU A 134 24.15 -17.13 4.00
N HIS A 135 24.88 -17.66 3.02
CA HIS A 135 25.66 -18.90 3.12
C HIS A 135 26.85 -18.69 4.05
#